data_AF-A0A937DWI1-F1
#
_entry.id   AF-A0A937DWI1-F1
#
_cell.length_a   1.000
_cell.length_b   1.000
_cell.length_c   1.000
_cell.angle_alpha   90.00
_cell.angle_beta   90.00
_cell.angle_gamma   90.00
#
_symmetry.space_group_name_H-M   'P 1'
#
loop_
_entity.id
_entity.type
_entity.pdbx_description
1 polymer ?
#
loop_
_entity_poly.entity_id
_entity_poly.type
_entity_poly.pdbx_seq_one_letter_code
_entity_poly.pdbx_strand_id
1 'polypeptide(L)'
;MSRFTRKKRFWIPVFLLFCIISFVFYYKKVTRLDPPSVPVVTLNDTQRISNPEGTFYKLGANTLQKNEFGLWEMYVEGNAYERGRAHGILSKELIRYQEAVFVKQIRQLVPNASYLRFLNYGLLYFNKDLDEHIPDEYLQEIYGVSRSHPDTFDFIGEKYARILNYHAAHDIGHAMQQYMLVGCTSFSAWSSYTADSQLIVGRNFDFYAGDDFARNKVVSFFRPEKGYKFMTVSWPGFIGAVSGMNEHGLALTINASAGNPPLKTRTPIALLTREILQFARNIDEAVAIARKRETFVSESILLASAEDGRSVIIEKSPDTLGIYTPPGARLSCSNHYQSAAFAHDEKHLENMAGSDSPYRFARMNELQDQHPGISVQDAADILRNKEGLFNADIGLGNQKSVNQLICHHSVIMKPQERTVWVSAPPYNLGTYVCYDLRTVFDRMAAAQAPSDFFSRELNLAPDPFLYTKTYRRFELFRQMKPLLLYFTKHPDVAQPVATFFEKFEAYNPNWYHTHVMLGDYYAAQGRNDEARKAYRKALKLEIASKGEKEATEKKLEELER
;
A
#
# COMPACT_ATOMS: atom_id res chain seq x y z
N MET A 1 28.93 -34.24 50.36
CA MET A 1 28.28 -33.03 49.78
C MET A 1 27.47 -32.32 50.86
N SER A 2 27.89 -31.15 51.30
CA SER A 2 27.34 -30.46 52.49
C SER A 2 25.92 -29.91 52.25
N ARG A 3 25.08 -29.90 53.30
CA ARG A 3 23.73 -29.28 53.34
C ARG A 3 23.68 -27.85 52.77
N PHE A 4 24.81 -27.15 52.74
CA PHE A 4 24.96 -25.79 52.23
C PHE A 4 24.87 -25.70 50.69
N THR A 5 25.40 -26.71 49.97
CA THR A 5 25.30 -26.79 48.50
C THR A 5 23.89 -27.14 48.02
N ARG A 6 23.10 -27.83 48.85
CA ARG A 6 21.70 -28.21 48.56
C ARG A 6 20.74 -27.02 48.68
N LYS A 7 20.97 -26.09 49.63
CA LYS A 7 20.16 -24.86 49.79
C LYS A 7 20.37 -23.86 48.64
N LYS A 8 21.61 -23.63 48.20
CA LYS A 8 21.90 -22.74 47.05
C LYS A 8 21.26 -23.25 45.74
N ARG A 9 21.19 -24.57 45.53
CA ARG A 9 20.48 -25.19 44.39
C ARG A 9 18.97 -24.93 44.36
N PHE A 10 18.34 -24.62 45.50
CA PHE A 10 16.91 -24.32 45.58
C PHE A 10 16.60 -22.82 45.40
N TRP A 11 17.45 -21.93 45.91
CA TRP A 11 17.21 -20.49 45.82
C TRP A 11 17.49 -19.90 44.42
N ILE A 12 18.44 -20.45 43.67
CA ILE A 12 18.70 -20.03 42.28
C ILE A 12 17.46 -20.16 41.38
N PRO A 13 16.78 -21.33 41.29
CA PRO A 13 15.59 -21.44 40.45
C PRO A 13 14.41 -20.60 40.95
N VAL A 14 14.26 -20.40 42.27
CA VAL A 14 13.23 -19.50 42.83
C VAL A 14 13.48 -18.05 42.45
N PHE A 15 14.74 -17.58 42.56
CA PHE A 15 15.12 -16.24 42.14
C PHE A 15 14.93 -16.03 40.63
N LEU A 16 15.36 -17.00 39.81
CA LEU A 16 15.15 -16.96 38.36
C LEU A 16 13.66 -16.93 38.02
N LEU A 17 12.83 -17.73 38.69
CA LEU A 17 11.38 -17.70 38.51
C LEU A 17 10.79 -16.33 38.89
N PHE A 18 11.23 -15.73 40.00
CA PHE A 18 10.82 -14.38 40.39
C PHE A 18 11.22 -13.33 39.36
N CYS A 19 12.45 -13.39 38.84
CA CYS A 19 12.90 -12.50 37.76
C CYS A 19 12.07 -12.68 36.49
N ILE A 20 11.74 -13.92 36.10
CA ILE A 20 10.89 -14.21 34.94
C ILE A 20 9.48 -13.65 35.15
N ILE A 21 8.86 -13.90 36.32
CA ILE A 21 7.53 -13.38 36.64
C ILE A 21 7.52 -11.85 36.64
N SER A 22 8.53 -11.22 37.25
CA SER A 22 8.68 -9.77 37.29
C SER A 22 8.87 -9.18 35.89
N PHE A 23 9.69 -9.83 35.05
CA PHE A 23 9.87 -9.44 33.66
C PHE A 23 8.58 -9.58 32.85
N VAL A 24 7.83 -10.67 33.01
CA VAL A 24 6.53 -10.86 32.34
C VAL A 24 5.52 -9.81 32.77
N PHE A 25 5.45 -9.48 34.06
CA PHE A 25 4.57 -8.44 34.58
C PHE A 25 4.97 -7.05 34.05
N TYR A 26 6.26 -6.72 34.11
CA TYR A 26 6.80 -5.48 33.53
C TYR A 26 6.48 -5.39 32.05
N TYR A 27 6.81 -6.43 31.28
CA TYR A 27 6.55 -6.51 29.84
C TYR A 27 5.08 -6.27 29.53
N LYS A 28 4.17 -7.02 30.17
CA LYS A 28 2.72 -6.85 29.96
C LYS A 28 2.22 -5.46 30.34
N LYS A 29 2.83 -4.83 31.35
CA LYS A 29 2.47 -3.47 31.76
C LYS A 29 2.94 -2.44 30.74
N VAL A 30 4.17 -2.56 30.25
CA VAL A 30 4.74 -1.55 29.33
C VAL A 30 4.23 -1.70 27.90
N THR A 31 3.87 -2.89 27.43
CA THR A 31 3.36 -3.09 26.06
C THR A 31 1.85 -3.00 25.94
N ARG A 32 1.16 -2.67 27.03
CA ARG A 32 -0.29 -2.50 27.03
C ARG A 32 -0.63 -1.10 26.55
N LEU A 33 -1.37 -1.04 25.45
CA LEU A 33 -1.96 0.20 24.92
C LEU A 33 -3.40 0.30 25.40
N ASP A 34 -3.66 1.23 26.32
CA ASP A 34 -5.01 1.43 26.83
C ASP A 34 -5.87 2.20 25.81
N PRO A 35 -7.15 1.82 25.63
CA PRO A 35 -8.06 2.57 24.77
C PRO A 35 -8.16 4.04 25.19
N PRO A 36 -8.31 4.98 24.22
CA PRO A 36 -8.48 6.38 24.53
C PRO A 36 -9.82 6.62 25.23
N SER A 37 -9.90 7.73 25.96
CA SER A 37 -11.19 8.23 26.42
C SER A 37 -12.04 8.59 25.21
N VAL A 38 -13.29 8.16 25.19
CA VAL A 38 -14.24 8.49 24.13
C VAL A 38 -15.43 9.25 24.70
N PRO A 39 -16.02 10.19 23.94
CA PRO A 39 -17.27 10.81 24.35
C PRO A 39 -18.34 9.73 24.62
N VAL A 40 -19.29 10.03 25.51
CA VAL A 40 -20.46 9.17 25.71
C VAL A 40 -21.34 9.31 24.47
N VAL A 41 -21.07 8.48 23.48
CA VAL A 41 -21.80 8.51 22.22
C VAL A 41 -23.04 7.64 22.34
N THR A 42 -24.20 8.26 22.20
CA THR A 42 -25.44 7.53 21.93
C THR A 42 -25.53 7.30 20.43
N LEU A 43 -24.87 6.24 19.93
CA LEU A 43 -25.24 5.69 18.62
C LEU A 43 -26.62 5.06 18.80
N ASN A 44 -27.67 5.88 18.69
CA ASN A 44 -29.05 5.44 18.84
C ASN A 44 -29.39 4.29 17.86
N ASP A 45 -28.69 4.24 16.73
CA ASP A 45 -28.73 3.14 15.77
C ASP A 45 -27.41 2.37 15.78
N THR A 46 -27.33 1.30 16.56
CA THR A 46 -26.30 0.26 16.36
C THR A 46 -26.72 -0.79 15.33
N GLN A 47 -27.98 -0.73 14.89
CA GLN A 47 -28.53 -1.66 13.92
C GLN A 47 -28.27 -1.17 12.50
N ARG A 48 -27.35 -1.85 11.82
CA ARG A 48 -27.11 -1.65 10.38
C ARG A 48 -28.30 -2.17 9.58
N ILE A 49 -28.86 -1.34 8.71
CA ILE A 49 -29.83 -1.74 7.68
C ILE A 49 -29.06 -2.26 6.48
N SER A 50 -29.54 -3.33 5.83
CA SER A 50 -28.92 -3.88 4.62
C SER A 50 -29.96 -4.27 3.58
N ASN A 51 -29.58 -4.21 2.29
CA ASN A 51 -30.35 -4.85 1.23
C ASN A 51 -30.13 -6.39 1.23
N PRO A 52 -31.05 -7.18 0.63
CA PRO A 52 -30.91 -8.64 0.55
C PRO A 52 -29.62 -9.12 -0.12
N GLU A 53 -29.09 -8.36 -1.08
CA GLU A 53 -27.88 -8.71 -1.83
C GLU A 53 -26.58 -8.48 -1.05
N GLY A 54 -26.63 -7.80 0.10
CA GLY A 54 -25.44 -7.46 0.88
C GLY A 54 -24.48 -6.51 0.16
N THR A 55 -25.02 -5.65 -0.70
CA THR A 55 -24.27 -4.65 -1.47
C THR A 55 -24.57 -3.21 -1.03
N PHE A 56 -25.48 -3.01 -0.10
CA PHE A 56 -25.80 -1.71 0.48
C PHE A 56 -26.08 -1.85 1.97
N TYR A 57 -25.52 -0.92 2.73
CA TYR A 57 -25.63 -0.84 4.17
C TYR A 57 -25.82 0.61 4.61
N LYS A 58 -26.66 0.81 5.63
CA LYS A 58 -26.92 2.12 6.21
C LYS A 58 -26.91 2.07 7.74
N LEU A 59 -26.38 3.12 8.37
CA LEU A 59 -26.32 3.31 9.82
C LEU A 59 -26.51 4.80 10.14
N GLY A 60 -27.72 5.21 10.51
CA GLY A 60 -28.07 6.63 10.62
C GLY A 60 -27.84 7.35 9.28
N ALA A 61 -27.03 8.42 9.28
CA ALA A 61 -26.62 9.13 8.06
C ALA A 61 -25.46 8.46 7.28
N ASN A 62 -24.84 7.43 7.84
CA ASN A 62 -23.66 6.78 7.27
C ASN A 62 -24.06 5.64 6.33
N THR A 63 -23.33 5.45 5.23
CA THR A 63 -23.66 4.44 4.21
C THR A 63 -22.42 3.70 3.71
N LEU A 64 -22.62 2.46 3.27
CA LEU A 64 -21.64 1.69 2.52
C LEU A 64 -22.35 0.97 1.36
N GLN A 65 -21.89 1.16 0.14
CA GLN A 65 -22.45 0.53 -1.05
C GLN A 65 -21.35 -0.12 -1.89
N LYS A 66 -21.65 -1.22 -2.58
CA LYS A 66 -20.83 -1.73 -3.67
C LYS A 66 -21.45 -1.31 -4.98
N ASN A 67 -20.72 -0.53 -5.78
CA ASN A 67 -21.20 -0.11 -7.09
C ASN A 67 -21.09 -1.25 -8.13
N GLU A 68 -21.67 -1.02 -9.30
CA GLU A 68 -21.70 -1.99 -10.40
C GLU A 68 -20.30 -2.35 -10.94
N PHE A 69 -19.30 -1.47 -10.76
CA PHE A 69 -17.91 -1.71 -11.17
C PHE A 69 -17.11 -2.47 -10.12
N GLY A 70 -17.73 -2.77 -8.97
CA GLY A 70 -17.13 -3.57 -7.91
C GLY A 70 -16.31 -2.78 -6.88
N LEU A 71 -16.36 -1.45 -6.90
CA LEU A 71 -15.77 -0.60 -5.85
C LEU A 71 -16.76 -0.49 -4.68
N TRP A 72 -16.23 -0.50 -3.44
CA TRP A 72 -17.00 -0.11 -2.28
C TRP A 72 -16.94 1.40 -2.08
N GLU A 73 -18.07 2.04 -1.81
CA GLU A 73 -18.25 3.47 -1.60
C GLU A 73 -18.77 3.66 -0.18
N MET A 74 -17.98 4.30 0.67
CA MET A 74 -18.31 4.52 2.08
C MET A 74 -18.50 6.01 2.35
N TYR A 75 -19.54 6.35 3.09
CA TYR A 75 -19.75 7.69 3.64
C TYR A 75 -19.88 7.61 5.16
N VAL A 76 -19.05 8.38 5.86
CA VAL A 76 -19.12 8.49 7.33
C VAL A 76 -19.00 9.95 7.81
N GLU A 77 -19.80 10.31 8.80
CA GLU A 77 -19.83 11.64 9.41
C GLU A 77 -19.91 11.59 10.94
N GLY A 78 -19.57 12.72 11.58
CA GLY A 78 -19.64 12.90 13.02
C GLY A 78 -18.28 13.08 13.69
N ASN A 79 -18.25 12.91 15.01
CA ASN A 79 -17.01 12.97 15.79
C ASN A 79 -16.13 11.74 15.52
N ALA A 80 -14.90 11.77 16.01
CA ALA A 80 -13.90 10.76 15.69
C ALA A 80 -14.33 9.33 16.02
N TYR A 81 -14.81 9.11 17.25
CA TYR A 81 -15.27 7.80 17.68
C TYR A 81 -16.52 7.35 16.91
N GLU A 82 -17.48 8.25 16.65
CA GLU A 82 -18.67 7.97 15.84
C GLU A 82 -18.31 7.50 14.43
N ARG A 83 -17.44 8.24 13.73
CA ARG A 83 -16.96 7.87 12.40
C ARG A 83 -16.29 6.50 12.42
N GLY A 84 -15.43 6.25 13.40
CA GLY A 84 -14.75 4.96 13.56
C GLY A 84 -15.72 3.81 13.80
N ARG A 85 -16.72 4.01 14.66
CA ARG A 85 -17.77 3.02 14.94
C ARG A 85 -18.64 2.78 13.71
N ALA A 86 -19.02 3.83 12.98
CA ALA A 86 -19.82 3.73 11.77
C ALA A 86 -19.07 2.96 10.68
N HIS A 87 -17.81 3.35 10.41
CA HIS A 87 -16.93 2.64 9.48
C HIS A 87 -16.85 1.15 9.83
N GLY A 88 -16.55 0.84 11.09
CA GLY A 88 -16.45 -0.54 11.56
C GLY A 88 -17.75 -1.35 11.40
N ILE A 89 -18.88 -0.79 11.83
CA ILE A 89 -20.18 -1.47 11.77
C ILE A 89 -20.63 -1.70 10.32
N LEU A 90 -20.49 -0.68 9.48
CA LEU A 90 -20.87 -0.75 8.07
C LEU A 90 -20.07 -1.82 7.33
N SER A 91 -18.76 -1.90 7.56
CA SER A 91 -17.83 -2.75 6.80
C SER A 91 -17.38 -4.03 7.52
N LYS A 92 -18.09 -4.47 8.56
CA LYS A 92 -17.69 -5.58 9.45
C LYS A 92 -17.22 -6.85 8.72
N GLU A 93 -17.94 -7.31 7.71
CA GLU A 93 -17.59 -8.51 6.93
C GLU A 93 -16.35 -8.28 6.07
N LEU A 94 -16.21 -7.07 5.51
CA LEU A 94 -15.06 -6.68 4.71
C LEU A 94 -13.79 -6.58 5.57
N ILE A 95 -13.90 -6.00 6.77
CA ILE A 95 -12.82 -5.94 7.77
C ILE A 95 -12.34 -7.35 8.14
N ARG A 96 -13.28 -8.26 8.44
CA ARG A 96 -12.94 -9.65 8.77
C ARG A 96 -12.16 -10.32 7.64
N TYR A 97 -12.60 -10.14 6.40
CA TYR A 97 -11.91 -10.67 5.24
C TYR A 97 -10.51 -10.04 5.08
N GLN A 98 -10.41 -8.72 5.16
CA GLN A 98 -9.16 -7.99 5.00
C GLN A 98 -8.11 -8.44 6.02
N GLU A 99 -8.51 -8.55 7.29
CA GLU A 99 -7.60 -8.99 8.36
C GLU A 99 -7.17 -10.45 8.15
N ALA A 100 -8.07 -11.34 7.74
CA ALA A 100 -7.72 -12.74 7.46
C ALA A 100 -6.70 -12.85 6.31
N VAL A 101 -6.87 -12.06 5.25
CA VAL A 101 -5.93 -12.00 4.13
C VAL A 101 -4.57 -11.46 4.58
N PHE A 102 -4.56 -10.36 5.34
CA PHE A 102 -3.33 -9.77 5.84
C PHE A 102 -2.54 -10.74 6.74
N VAL A 103 -3.22 -11.38 7.70
CA VAL A 103 -2.60 -12.37 8.60
C VAL A 103 -2.11 -13.60 7.84
N LYS A 104 -2.85 -14.05 6.81
CA LYS A 104 -2.39 -15.13 5.92
C LYS A 104 -1.09 -14.75 5.23
N GLN A 105 -0.96 -13.50 4.76
CA GLN A 105 0.26 -13.05 4.11
C GLN A 105 1.46 -12.99 5.06
N ILE A 106 1.26 -12.51 6.29
CA ILE A 106 2.30 -12.56 7.34
C ILE A 106 2.77 -14.00 7.57
N ARG A 107 1.85 -14.97 7.63
CA ARG A 107 2.19 -16.39 7.82
C ARG A 107 2.91 -17.00 6.61
N GLN A 108 2.70 -16.49 5.40
CA GLN A 108 3.46 -16.91 4.22
C GLN A 108 4.89 -16.37 4.25
N LEU A 109 5.07 -15.12 4.69
CA LEU A 109 6.37 -14.49 4.85
C LEU A 109 7.16 -15.08 6.03
N VAL A 110 6.48 -15.42 7.12
CA VAL A 110 7.06 -16.03 8.33
C VAL A 110 6.31 -17.31 8.71
N PRO A 111 6.60 -18.45 8.04
CA PRO A 111 5.88 -19.72 8.27
C PRO A 111 6.09 -20.33 9.66
N ASN A 112 7.22 -20.03 10.31
CA ASN A 112 7.54 -20.59 11.62
C ASN A 112 6.72 -19.87 12.72
N ALA A 113 5.71 -20.56 13.26
CA ALA A 113 4.81 -20.01 14.27
C ALA A 113 5.51 -19.56 15.56
N SER A 114 6.59 -20.25 15.98
CA SER A 114 7.35 -19.86 17.17
C SER A 114 8.17 -18.59 16.93
N TYR A 115 8.77 -18.47 15.75
CA TYR A 115 9.50 -17.26 15.36
C TYR A 115 8.53 -16.08 15.15
N LEU A 116 7.36 -16.31 14.55
CA LEU A 116 6.32 -15.28 14.43
C LEU A 116 5.87 -14.77 15.81
N ARG A 117 5.69 -15.66 16.80
CA ARG A 117 5.41 -15.25 18.18
C ARG A 117 6.54 -14.43 18.79
N PHE A 118 7.79 -14.82 18.55
CA PHE A 118 8.96 -14.05 19.01
C PHE A 118 9.01 -12.64 18.40
N LEU A 119 8.81 -12.54 17.08
CA LEU A 119 8.71 -11.25 16.38
C LEU A 119 7.57 -10.39 16.94
N ASN A 120 6.43 -11.01 17.26
CA ASN A 120 5.30 -10.30 17.86
C ASN A 120 5.66 -9.68 19.23
N TYR A 121 6.46 -10.35 20.06
CA TYR A 121 6.93 -9.74 21.31
C TYR A 121 7.86 -8.54 21.05
N GLY A 122 8.76 -8.65 20.08
CA GLY A 122 9.60 -7.53 19.66
C GLY A 122 8.78 -6.34 19.16
N LEU A 123 7.78 -6.60 18.32
CA LEU A 123 6.90 -5.60 17.73
C LEU A 123 6.09 -4.85 18.81
N LEU A 124 5.45 -5.57 19.73
CA LEU A 124 4.66 -4.97 20.80
C LEU A 124 5.53 -4.13 21.74
N TYR A 125 6.76 -4.56 22.01
CA TYR A 125 7.69 -3.75 22.80
C TYR A 125 8.20 -2.53 22.04
N PHE A 126 8.48 -2.67 20.75
CA PHE A 126 8.88 -1.56 19.91
C PHE A 126 7.80 -0.48 19.88
N ASN A 127 6.55 -0.86 19.57
CA ASN A 127 5.41 0.05 19.42
C ASN A 127 4.67 0.40 20.70
N LYS A 128 5.31 0.21 21.87
CA LYS A 128 4.67 0.40 23.16
C LYS A 128 4.21 1.85 23.44
N ASP A 129 4.84 2.83 22.80
CA ASP A 129 4.55 4.27 22.95
C ASP A 129 3.87 4.84 21.68
N LEU A 130 3.21 4.01 20.86
CA LEU A 130 2.67 4.41 19.56
C LEU A 130 1.52 5.40 19.67
N ASP A 131 0.68 5.24 20.68
CA ASP A 131 -0.40 6.14 20.99
C ASP A 131 0.07 7.55 21.35
N GLU A 132 1.21 7.70 22.03
CA GLU A 132 1.79 9.02 22.39
C GLU A 132 2.12 9.90 21.17
N HIS A 133 2.35 9.29 20.00
CA HIS A 133 2.70 9.98 18.76
C HIS A 133 1.52 10.24 17.83
N ILE A 134 0.31 9.83 18.22
CA ILE A 134 -0.89 9.92 17.38
C ILE A 134 -1.90 10.87 18.04
N PRO A 135 -2.46 11.84 17.28
CA PRO A 135 -3.54 12.69 17.78
C PRO A 135 -4.71 11.91 18.38
N ASP A 136 -5.25 12.39 19.49
CA ASP A 136 -6.36 11.76 20.21
C ASP A 136 -7.57 11.49 19.30
N GLU A 137 -7.87 12.39 18.35
CA GLU A 137 -8.91 12.19 17.34
C GLU A 137 -8.72 10.86 16.58
N TYR A 138 -7.50 10.56 16.14
CA TYR A 138 -7.22 9.34 15.38
C TYR A 138 -7.17 8.11 16.28
N LEU A 139 -6.71 8.23 17.53
CA LEU A 139 -6.82 7.15 18.50
C LEU A 139 -8.28 6.75 18.71
N GLN A 140 -9.17 7.73 18.91
CA GLN A 140 -10.60 7.50 19.09
C GLN A 140 -11.24 6.87 17.85
N GLU A 141 -10.92 7.36 16.65
CA GLU A 141 -11.45 6.79 15.40
C GLU A 141 -10.95 5.35 15.19
N ILE A 142 -9.66 5.07 15.40
CA ILE A 142 -9.07 3.72 15.35
C ILE A 142 -9.76 2.81 16.38
N TYR A 143 -9.97 3.28 17.60
CA TYR A 143 -10.67 2.54 18.63
C TYR A 143 -12.11 2.23 18.23
N GLY A 144 -12.82 3.17 17.61
CA GLY A 144 -14.14 2.95 17.05
C GLY A 144 -14.15 1.81 16.03
N VAL A 145 -13.24 1.83 15.05
CA VAL A 145 -13.13 0.78 14.03
C VAL A 145 -12.74 -0.56 14.65
N SER A 146 -11.82 -0.58 15.62
CA SER A 146 -11.33 -1.80 16.25
C SER A 146 -12.43 -2.59 16.96
N ARG A 147 -13.54 -1.95 17.36
CA ARG A 147 -14.70 -2.64 17.95
C ARG A 147 -15.35 -3.65 17.01
N SER A 148 -15.20 -3.49 15.70
CA SER A 148 -15.81 -4.35 14.69
C SER A 148 -14.88 -5.44 14.17
N HIS A 149 -13.61 -5.42 14.57
CA HIS A 149 -12.65 -6.47 14.25
C HIS A 149 -12.94 -7.76 15.04
N PRO A 150 -12.67 -8.95 14.45
CA PRO A 150 -12.91 -10.23 15.11
C PRO A 150 -11.88 -10.54 16.22
N ASP A 151 -12.30 -11.32 17.21
CA ASP A 151 -11.45 -11.81 18.32
C ASP A 151 -10.50 -12.95 17.86
N THR A 152 -10.70 -13.49 16.66
CA THR A 152 -9.93 -14.64 16.12
C THR A 152 -8.44 -14.38 15.97
N PHE A 153 -8.01 -13.12 16.00
CA PHE A 153 -6.62 -12.70 15.86
C PHE A 153 -6.01 -12.13 17.15
N ASP A 154 -6.66 -12.33 18.30
CA ASP A 154 -6.18 -11.82 19.59
C ASP A 154 -4.84 -12.46 20.04
N PHE A 155 -4.43 -13.55 19.40
CA PHE A 155 -3.09 -14.12 19.56
C PHE A 155 -1.97 -13.18 19.07
N ILE A 156 -2.29 -12.20 18.21
CA ILE A 156 -1.37 -11.14 17.76
C ILE A 156 -1.37 -10.00 18.79
N GLY A 157 -2.55 -9.62 19.27
CA GLY A 157 -2.73 -8.59 20.30
C GLY A 157 -4.20 -8.23 20.42
N GLU A 158 -4.59 -7.55 21.51
CA GLU A 158 -5.96 -7.06 21.69
C GLU A 158 -6.38 -6.14 20.53
N LYS A 159 -7.67 -6.12 20.19
CA LYS A 159 -8.18 -5.45 18.99
C LYS A 159 -7.64 -4.03 18.82
N TYR A 160 -7.76 -3.19 19.84
CA TYR A 160 -7.31 -1.79 19.74
C TYR A 160 -5.82 -1.69 19.42
N ALA A 161 -4.97 -2.31 20.24
CA ALA A 161 -3.53 -2.34 20.04
C ALA A 161 -3.17 -2.90 18.65
N ARG A 162 -3.82 -3.98 18.23
CA ARG A 162 -3.59 -4.61 16.93
C ARG A 162 -3.93 -3.69 15.77
N ILE A 163 -5.09 -3.02 15.80
CA ILE A 163 -5.51 -2.12 14.71
C ILE A 163 -4.67 -0.84 14.69
N LEU A 164 -4.27 -0.33 15.85
CA LEU A 164 -3.32 0.77 15.94
C LEU A 164 -1.97 0.38 15.29
N ASN A 165 -1.46 -0.82 15.59
CA ASN A 165 -0.25 -1.35 14.96
C ASN A 165 -0.40 -1.57 13.45
N TYR A 166 -1.58 -1.96 12.95
CA TYR A 166 -1.83 -2.07 11.50
C TYR A 166 -1.72 -0.73 10.78
N HIS A 167 -2.01 0.39 11.45
CA HIS A 167 -1.79 1.72 10.87
C HIS A 167 -0.31 2.09 10.74
N ALA A 168 0.56 1.47 11.54
CA ALA A 168 2.01 1.53 11.39
C ALA A 168 2.57 0.39 10.51
N ALA A 169 1.76 -0.58 10.09
CA ALA A 169 2.27 -1.77 9.39
C ALA A 169 2.80 -1.48 7.98
N HIS A 170 2.24 -0.48 7.30
CA HIS A 170 2.81 0.04 6.05
C HIS A 170 4.29 0.43 6.25
N ASP A 171 4.53 1.18 7.33
CA ASP A 171 5.84 1.72 7.68
C ASP A 171 6.79 0.60 8.16
N ILE A 172 6.28 -0.33 8.96
CA ILE A 172 7.05 -1.49 9.43
C ILE A 172 7.41 -2.45 8.30
N GLY A 173 6.49 -2.65 7.34
CA GLY A 173 6.75 -3.40 6.13
C GLY A 173 7.98 -2.87 5.41
N HIS A 174 8.01 -1.57 5.10
CA HIS A 174 9.12 -0.90 4.44
C HIS A 174 10.45 -1.06 5.18
N ALA A 175 10.41 -1.01 6.51
CA ALA A 175 11.61 -1.17 7.33
C ALA A 175 12.11 -2.62 7.44
N MET A 176 11.22 -3.61 7.39
CA MET A 176 11.55 -5.02 7.65
C MET A 176 11.84 -5.83 6.37
N GLN A 177 11.38 -5.38 5.20
CA GLN A 177 11.68 -6.03 3.92
C GLN A 177 12.32 -5.02 2.98
N GLN A 178 13.65 -4.95 3.04
CA GLN A 178 14.50 -4.20 2.12
C GLN A 178 13.90 -4.21 0.69
N TYR A 179 13.27 -3.10 0.32
CA TYR A 179 12.90 -2.70 -1.04
C TYR A 179 11.88 -3.55 -1.81
N MET A 180 11.12 -4.46 -1.16
CA MET A 180 10.25 -5.42 -1.87
C MET A 180 8.73 -5.18 -1.73
N LEU A 181 8.27 -4.17 -0.96
CA LEU A 181 6.86 -4.09 -0.56
C LEU A 181 5.99 -3.07 -1.32
N VAL A 182 6.57 -2.08 -2.00
CA VAL A 182 5.81 -1.10 -2.81
C VAL A 182 6.59 -0.63 -4.04
N GLY A 183 5.87 -0.43 -5.15
CA GLY A 183 6.39 0.04 -6.43
C GLY A 183 5.70 1.30 -6.94
N CYS A 184 5.15 2.11 -6.04
CA CYS A 184 4.27 3.23 -6.37
C CYS A 184 4.90 4.18 -7.39
N THR A 185 4.08 4.63 -8.35
CA THR A 185 4.47 5.66 -9.32
C THR A 185 3.35 6.68 -9.43
N SER A 186 3.69 7.95 -9.29
CA SER A 186 2.77 9.08 -9.39
C SER A 186 3.35 10.19 -10.26
N PHE A 187 2.47 11.02 -10.82
CA PHE A 187 2.85 12.19 -11.58
C PHE A 187 1.82 13.30 -11.38
N SER A 188 2.22 14.53 -11.70
CA SER A 188 1.29 15.63 -11.89
C SER A 188 1.75 16.56 -12.99
N ALA A 189 0.80 17.21 -13.66
CA ALA A 189 1.04 18.18 -14.71
C ALA A 189 0.02 19.33 -14.60
N TRP A 190 0.40 20.51 -15.06
CA TRP A 190 -0.48 21.68 -15.09
C TRP A 190 -0.04 22.69 -16.17
N SER A 191 -0.79 23.80 -16.28
CA SER A 191 -0.51 24.86 -17.25
C SER A 191 -0.37 24.28 -18.67
N SER A 192 0.68 24.61 -19.42
CA SER A 192 0.86 24.14 -20.79
C SER A 192 1.04 22.62 -20.95
N TYR A 193 1.16 21.85 -19.86
CA TYR A 193 1.29 20.40 -19.91
C TYR A 193 -0.05 19.65 -19.84
N THR A 194 -1.16 20.34 -19.61
CA THR A 194 -2.51 19.73 -19.56
C THR A 194 -3.44 20.34 -20.61
N ALA A 195 -4.40 19.55 -21.07
CA ALA A 195 -5.30 19.95 -22.17
C ALA A 195 -6.12 21.23 -21.87
N ASP A 196 -6.42 21.47 -20.59
CA ASP A 196 -7.26 22.56 -20.10
C ASP A 196 -6.51 23.52 -19.17
N SER A 197 -5.18 23.41 -19.09
CA SER A 197 -4.32 24.18 -18.19
C SER A 197 -4.55 24.00 -16.69
N GLN A 198 -5.41 23.05 -16.28
CA GLN A 198 -5.65 22.73 -14.87
C GLN A 198 -4.67 21.68 -14.35
N LEU A 199 -4.60 21.52 -13.03
CA LEU A 199 -3.80 20.45 -12.44
C LEU A 199 -4.45 19.09 -12.74
N ILE A 200 -3.62 18.14 -13.13
CA ILE A 200 -3.95 16.71 -13.11
C ILE A 200 -2.90 15.97 -12.29
N VAL A 201 -3.35 15.02 -11.48
CA VAL A 201 -2.50 14.12 -10.69
C VAL A 201 -2.89 12.69 -11.03
N GLY A 202 -1.92 11.83 -11.30
CA GLY A 202 -2.13 10.40 -11.51
C GLY A 202 -1.26 9.56 -10.59
N ARG A 203 -1.76 8.41 -10.11
CA ARG A 203 -0.97 7.45 -9.32
C ARG A 203 -1.40 6.01 -9.49
N ASN A 204 -0.44 5.11 -9.60
CA ASN A 204 -0.60 3.69 -9.28
C ASN A 204 -0.08 3.40 -7.86
N PHE A 205 -0.92 2.79 -7.03
CA PHE A 205 -0.55 2.24 -5.72
C PHE A 205 -0.26 0.75 -5.85
N ASP A 206 1.00 0.42 -6.13
CA ASP A 206 1.47 -0.95 -6.23
C ASP A 206 1.83 -1.48 -4.84
N PHE A 207 1.14 -2.54 -4.41
CA PHE A 207 1.28 -3.11 -3.08
C PHE A 207 1.37 -4.65 -3.14
N TYR A 208 2.48 -5.19 -2.63
CA TYR A 208 2.80 -6.63 -2.70
C TYR A 208 2.07 -7.46 -1.63
N ALA A 209 0.78 -7.18 -1.39
CA ALA A 209 -0.08 -7.94 -0.47
C ALA A 209 -0.99 -8.96 -1.18
N GLY A 210 -0.94 -9.02 -2.51
CA GLY A 210 -1.66 -9.98 -3.34
C GLY A 210 -3.09 -9.57 -3.71
N ASP A 211 -3.67 -10.25 -4.69
CA ASP A 211 -4.97 -9.91 -5.29
C ASP A 211 -6.13 -9.96 -4.28
N ASP A 212 -6.07 -10.91 -3.34
CA ASP A 212 -7.05 -11.02 -2.26
C ASP A 212 -7.08 -9.74 -1.42
N PHE A 213 -5.93 -9.10 -1.19
CA PHE A 213 -5.86 -7.88 -0.38
C PHE A 213 -6.47 -6.69 -1.16
N ALA A 214 -6.26 -6.63 -2.48
CA ALA A 214 -6.80 -5.59 -3.35
C ALA A 214 -8.28 -5.80 -3.74
N ARG A 215 -8.90 -6.92 -3.33
CA ARG A 215 -10.24 -7.32 -3.77
C ARG A 215 -11.34 -6.35 -3.33
N ASN A 216 -11.26 -5.85 -2.09
CA ASN A 216 -12.31 -5.03 -1.47
C ASN A 216 -11.84 -3.58 -1.29
N LYS A 217 -11.37 -2.95 -2.36
CA LYS A 217 -11.00 -1.53 -2.34
C LYS A 217 -12.19 -0.68 -1.90
N VAL A 218 -11.92 0.34 -1.09
CA VAL A 218 -12.95 1.26 -0.60
C VAL A 218 -12.59 2.69 -1.00
N VAL A 219 -13.53 3.39 -1.62
CA VAL A 219 -13.55 4.83 -1.80
C VAL A 219 -14.36 5.42 -0.65
N SER A 220 -13.68 6.06 0.29
CA SER A 220 -14.26 6.53 1.54
C SER A 220 -14.38 8.04 1.54
N PHE A 221 -15.56 8.56 1.83
CA PHE A 221 -15.90 9.97 1.93
C PHE A 221 -16.18 10.30 3.40
N PHE A 222 -15.36 11.17 3.98
CA PHE A 222 -15.42 11.55 5.39
C PHE A 222 -15.94 12.97 5.53
N ARG A 223 -16.94 13.18 6.38
CA ARG A 223 -17.39 14.50 6.86
C ARG A 223 -17.09 14.60 8.37
N PRO A 224 -15.86 14.97 8.75
CA PRO A 224 -15.50 15.10 10.15
C PRO A 224 -16.19 16.32 10.78
N GLU A 225 -16.42 16.29 12.09
CA GLU A 225 -16.89 17.46 12.85
C GLU A 225 -15.87 18.62 12.86
N LYS A 226 -14.57 18.29 12.76
CA LYS A 226 -13.46 19.24 12.74
C LYS A 226 -12.60 19.05 11.49
N GLY A 227 -12.19 20.14 10.88
CA GLY A 227 -11.45 20.13 9.62
C GLY A 227 -12.36 20.02 8.39
N TYR A 228 -11.77 19.68 7.26
CA TYR A 228 -12.41 19.64 5.96
C TYR A 228 -13.00 18.26 5.65
N LYS A 229 -14.01 18.21 4.78
CA LYS A 229 -14.44 16.98 4.14
C LYS A 229 -13.37 16.50 3.18
N PHE A 230 -13.14 15.19 3.13
CA PHE A 230 -12.17 14.62 2.21
C PHE A 230 -12.53 13.19 1.83
N MET A 231 -11.89 12.72 0.77
CA MET A 231 -12.01 11.36 0.30
C MET A 231 -10.67 10.64 0.34
N THR A 232 -10.67 9.33 0.59
CA THR A 232 -9.49 8.46 0.43
C THR A 232 -9.83 7.21 -0.37
N VAL A 233 -8.84 6.64 -1.06
CA VAL A 233 -8.92 5.28 -1.63
C VAL A 233 -8.01 4.36 -0.84
N SER A 234 -8.58 3.32 -0.23
CA SER A 234 -7.86 2.38 0.63
C SER A 234 -8.56 1.01 0.69
N TRP A 235 -8.51 0.36 1.85
CA TRP A 235 -9.12 -0.91 2.17
C TRP A 235 -9.94 -0.81 3.46
N PRO A 236 -10.84 -1.77 3.74
CA PRO A 236 -11.77 -1.70 4.85
C PRO A 236 -11.05 -1.64 6.20
N GLY A 237 -11.52 -0.76 7.09
CA GLY A 237 -10.99 -0.61 8.45
C GLY A 237 -9.73 0.25 8.57
N PHE A 238 -9.24 0.82 7.48
CA PHE A 238 -8.08 1.72 7.50
C PHE A 238 -8.53 3.18 7.43
N ILE A 239 -8.10 3.99 8.41
CA ILE A 239 -8.48 5.40 8.50
C ILE A 239 -7.41 6.36 7.94
N GLY A 240 -6.19 5.85 7.76
CA GLY A 240 -5.10 6.60 7.14
C GLY A 240 -5.36 6.92 5.67
N ALA A 241 -4.55 7.83 5.10
CA ALA A 241 -4.66 8.25 3.71
C ALA A 241 -3.41 7.84 2.91
N VAL A 242 -3.60 7.13 1.80
CA VAL A 242 -2.51 6.78 0.86
C VAL A 242 -2.70 7.43 -0.51
N SER A 243 -3.96 7.64 -0.91
CA SER A 243 -4.42 8.48 -2.01
C SER A 243 -5.65 9.25 -1.53
N GLY A 244 -5.76 10.54 -1.81
CA GLY A 244 -6.97 11.27 -1.47
C GLY A 244 -6.97 12.73 -1.89
N MET A 245 -8.13 13.36 -1.75
CA MET A 245 -8.34 14.78 -2.02
C MET A 245 -9.41 15.34 -1.07
N ASN A 246 -9.24 16.58 -0.63
CA ASN A 246 -10.24 17.27 0.21
C ASN A 246 -11.14 18.22 -0.58
N GLU A 247 -12.17 18.77 0.07
CA GLU A 247 -13.16 19.64 -0.57
C GLU A 247 -12.58 20.97 -1.09
N HIS A 248 -11.39 21.36 -0.64
CA HIS A 248 -10.66 22.51 -1.17
C HIS A 248 -9.88 22.21 -2.45
N GLY A 249 -9.76 20.94 -2.84
CA GLY A 249 -8.93 20.52 -3.95
C GLY A 249 -7.45 20.40 -3.56
N LEU A 250 -7.14 20.10 -2.30
CA LEU A 250 -5.81 19.63 -1.93
C LEU A 250 -5.77 18.11 -2.15
N ALA A 251 -5.04 17.67 -3.16
CA ALA A 251 -4.86 16.26 -3.50
C ALA A 251 -3.48 15.78 -3.06
N LEU A 252 -3.40 14.58 -2.50
CA LEU A 252 -2.12 13.98 -2.13
C LEU A 252 -2.03 12.51 -2.44
N THR A 253 -0.79 12.08 -2.58
CA THR A 253 -0.42 10.67 -2.69
C THR A 253 0.93 10.41 -2.05
N ILE A 254 1.17 9.17 -1.62
CA ILE A 254 2.44 8.78 -1.00
C ILE A 254 3.25 7.78 -1.85
N ASN A 255 4.55 7.90 -1.84
CA ASN A 255 5.46 6.94 -2.44
C ASN A 255 6.62 6.64 -1.49
N ALA A 256 6.79 5.39 -1.09
CA ALA A 256 7.79 5.04 -0.09
C ALA A 256 9.18 5.31 -0.62
N SER A 257 10.08 5.75 0.25
CA SER A 257 11.46 6.03 -0.07
C SER A 257 12.38 5.16 0.78
N ALA A 258 13.57 4.89 0.24
CA ALA A 258 14.61 4.20 0.97
C ALA A 258 15.00 4.97 2.25
N GLY A 259 15.21 4.24 3.34
CA GLY A 259 15.60 4.84 4.60
C GLY A 259 16.11 3.83 5.60
N ASN A 260 16.67 4.35 6.69
CA ASN A 260 17.11 3.52 7.81
C ASN A 260 15.90 2.93 8.55
N PRO A 261 15.99 1.69 9.05
CA PRO A 261 14.99 1.14 9.94
C PRO A 261 14.76 2.05 11.16
N PRO A 262 13.50 2.25 11.60
CA PRO A 262 13.23 3.11 12.75
C PRO A 262 13.81 2.52 14.03
N LEU A 263 14.41 3.38 14.86
CA LEU A 263 14.95 3.00 16.17
C LEU A 263 13.93 3.14 17.31
N LYS A 264 12.88 3.94 17.10
CA LYS A 264 11.81 4.23 18.05
C LYS A 264 10.50 4.49 17.31
N THR A 265 9.42 4.34 18.04
CA THR A 265 8.05 4.65 17.63
C THR A 265 7.88 6.12 17.31
N ARG A 266 7.13 6.43 16.25
CA ARG A 266 6.84 7.79 15.78
C ARG A 266 5.43 7.84 15.17
N THR A 267 5.02 8.93 14.52
CA THR A 267 3.71 9.00 13.86
C THR A 267 3.71 8.15 12.57
N PRO A 268 2.72 7.27 12.35
CA PRO A 268 2.56 6.58 11.08
C PRO A 268 2.32 7.52 9.91
N ILE A 269 2.96 7.27 8.76
CA ILE A 269 2.93 8.22 7.63
C ILE A 269 1.51 8.43 7.08
N ALA A 270 0.72 7.36 7.05
CA ALA A 270 -0.66 7.39 6.57
C ALA A 270 -1.59 8.20 7.50
N LEU A 271 -1.22 8.37 8.78
CA LEU A 271 -1.96 9.24 9.70
C LEU A 271 -1.53 10.71 9.54
N LEU A 272 -0.25 10.97 9.23
CA LEU A 272 0.20 12.32 8.86
C LEU A 272 -0.49 12.82 7.60
N THR A 273 -0.57 12.01 6.55
CA THR A 273 -1.25 12.38 5.30
C THR A 273 -2.77 12.54 5.49
N ARG A 274 -3.36 11.74 6.37
CA ARG A 274 -4.76 11.93 6.81
C ARG A 274 -4.92 13.30 7.48
N GLU A 275 -4.00 13.70 8.36
CA GLU A 275 -3.99 15.02 9.00
C GLU A 275 -3.88 16.15 7.98
N ILE A 276 -3.00 16.01 6.98
CA ILE A 276 -2.87 16.99 5.89
C ILE A 276 -4.19 17.12 5.13
N LEU A 277 -4.82 16.03 4.69
CA LEU A 277 -6.09 16.10 3.96
C LEU A 277 -7.20 16.75 4.79
N GLN A 278 -7.24 16.45 6.10
CA GLN A 278 -8.28 16.93 6.98
C GLN A 278 -8.09 18.40 7.38
N PHE A 279 -6.86 18.91 7.49
CA PHE A 279 -6.62 20.22 8.10
C PHE A 279 -5.85 21.23 7.23
N ALA A 280 -5.28 20.84 6.09
CA ALA A 280 -4.63 21.76 5.17
C ALA A 280 -5.51 22.10 3.97
N ARG A 281 -5.49 23.36 3.58
CA ARG A 281 -6.16 23.88 2.39
C ARG A 281 -5.20 24.05 1.20
N ASN A 282 -3.93 24.30 1.47
CA ASN A 282 -2.89 24.62 0.49
C ASN A 282 -1.53 23.98 0.87
N ILE A 283 -0.50 24.21 0.04
CA ILE A 283 0.83 23.63 0.20
C ILE A 283 1.50 24.05 1.51
N ASP A 284 1.41 25.34 1.88
CA ASP A 284 2.09 25.86 3.06
C ASP A 284 1.51 25.29 4.36
N GLU A 285 0.19 25.17 4.45
CA GLU A 285 -0.48 24.52 5.57
C GLU A 285 -0.12 23.03 5.67
N ALA A 286 -0.05 22.32 4.54
CA ALA A 286 0.36 20.92 4.51
C ALA A 286 1.82 20.73 4.99
N VAL A 287 2.72 21.61 4.56
CA VAL A 287 4.12 21.63 5.03
C VAL A 287 4.18 21.93 6.52
N ALA A 288 3.38 22.88 7.03
CA ALA A 288 3.31 23.20 8.45
C ALA A 288 2.86 22.00 9.29
N ILE A 289 1.88 21.22 8.81
CA ILE A 289 1.46 19.97 9.47
C ILE A 289 2.59 18.93 9.43
N ALA A 290 3.21 18.71 8.27
CA ALA A 290 4.31 17.74 8.11
C ALA A 290 5.54 18.03 8.99
N ARG A 291 5.81 19.30 9.29
CA ARG A 291 6.91 19.72 10.18
C ARG A 291 6.63 19.43 11.66
N LYS A 292 5.36 19.37 12.08
CA LYS A 292 4.98 19.14 13.50
C LYS A 292 5.10 17.68 13.92
N ARG A 293 5.19 16.75 12.99
CA ARG A 293 5.21 15.30 13.25
C ARG A 293 6.58 14.71 12.99
N GLU A 294 7.03 13.80 13.85
CA GLU A 294 8.12 12.88 13.53
C GLU A 294 7.51 11.59 12.93
N THR A 295 8.13 10.98 11.92
CA THR A 295 7.57 9.81 11.23
C THR A 295 8.45 8.57 11.34
N PHE A 296 7.84 7.39 11.24
CA PHE A 296 8.54 6.10 11.29
C PHE A 296 9.51 5.87 10.14
N VAL A 297 9.12 6.30 8.94
CA VAL A 297 9.76 5.89 7.70
C VAL A 297 10.05 7.07 6.80
N SER A 298 10.80 6.72 5.76
CA SER A 298 11.11 7.54 4.61
C SER A 298 9.98 7.50 3.59
N GLU A 299 9.40 8.65 3.27
CA GLU A 299 8.27 8.77 2.34
C GLU A 299 8.34 10.07 1.54
N SER A 300 7.91 10.01 0.29
CA SER A 300 7.65 11.16 -0.57
C SER A 300 6.14 11.39 -0.70
N ILE A 301 5.65 12.55 -0.27
CA ILE A 301 4.25 12.95 -0.36
C ILE A 301 4.10 13.94 -1.53
N LEU A 302 3.63 13.46 -2.68
CA LEU A 302 3.24 14.34 -3.78
C LEU A 302 1.95 15.05 -3.40
N LEU A 303 1.99 16.39 -3.41
CA LEU A 303 0.90 17.27 -3.04
C LEU A 303 0.57 18.20 -4.21
N ALA A 304 -0.69 18.25 -4.62
CA ALA A 304 -1.20 19.18 -5.62
C ALA A 304 -2.32 20.02 -5.00
N SER A 305 -2.26 21.33 -5.19
CA SER A 305 -3.19 22.26 -4.56
C SER A 305 -3.91 23.09 -5.60
N ALA A 306 -5.24 23.01 -5.59
CA ALA A 306 -6.10 23.84 -6.43
C ALA A 306 -5.87 25.34 -6.17
N GLU A 307 -5.60 25.72 -4.92
CA GLU A 307 -5.38 27.11 -4.51
C GLU A 307 -4.01 27.64 -4.98
N ASP A 308 -2.97 26.83 -4.89
CA ASP A 308 -1.63 27.22 -5.33
C ASP A 308 -1.43 27.07 -6.84
N GLY A 309 -2.29 26.31 -7.52
CA GLY A 309 -2.20 26.05 -8.95
C GLY A 309 -0.96 25.26 -9.38
N ARG A 310 -0.32 24.53 -8.46
CA ARG A 310 0.91 23.76 -8.67
C ARG A 310 1.00 22.52 -7.78
N SER A 311 2.03 21.72 -8.02
CA SER A 311 2.39 20.57 -7.18
C SER A 311 3.80 20.68 -6.58
N VAL A 312 4.02 20.02 -5.45
CA VAL A 312 5.32 19.81 -4.80
C VAL A 312 5.42 18.37 -4.28
N ILE A 313 6.62 17.96 -3.84
CA ILE A 313 6.79 16.77 -3.01
C ILE A 313 7.31 17.21 -1.63
N ILE A 314 6.63 16.77 -0.58
CA ILE A 314 7.17 16.80 0.78
C ILE A 314 7.90 15.48 1.01
N GLU A 315 9.21 15.54 1.18
CA GLU A 315 10.05 14.37 1.40
C GLU A 315 10.40 14.31 2.88
N LYS A 316 10.12 13.18 3.51
CA LYS A 316 10.25 13.06 4.96
C LYS A 316 10.91 11.75 5.34
N SER A 317 11.97 11.86 6.12
CA SER A 317 12.59 10.78 6.87
C SER A 317 12.38 11.02 8.37
N PRO A 318 12.76 10.06 9.22
CA PRO A 318 12.75 10.25 10.67
C PRO A 318 13.38 11.54 11.19
N ASP A 319 14.48 11.98 10.57
CA ASP A 319 15.33 13.06 11.09
C ASP A 319 15.47 14.23 10.10
N THR A 320 14.83 14.18 8.92
CA THR A 320 14.98 15.19 7.87
C THR A 320 13.67 15.42 7.13
N LEU A 321 13.41 16.68 6.76
CA LEU A 321 12.30 17.06 5.89
C LEU A 321 12.83 17.94 4.76
N GLY A 322 12.58 17.51 3.53
CA GLY A 322 12.87 18.21 2.30
C GLY A 322 11.58 18.62 1.58
N ILE A 323 11.65 19.67 0.78
CA ILE A 323 10.57 20.06 -0.13
C ILE A 323 11.19 20.11 -1.52
N TYR A 324 10.63 19.33 -2.44
CA TYR A 324 10.99 19.40 -3.85
C TYR A 324 9.92 20.17 -4.61
N THR A 325 10.35 21.24 -5.28
CA THR A 325 9.53 21.98 -6.25
C THR A 325 10.14 21.76 -7.63
N PRO A 326 9.38 21.28 -8.61
CA PRO A 326 9.91 21.03 -9.95
C PRO A 326 10.24 22.37 -10.65
N PRO A 327 11.22 22.39 -11.56
CA PRO A 327 11.58 23.60 -12.30
C PRO A 327 10.54 24.00 -13.36
N GLY A 328 9.57 23.13 -13.68
CA GLY A 328 8.53 23.37 -14.68
C GLY A 328 7.16 22.90 -14.18
N ALA A 329 6.18 22.90 -15.09
CA ALA A 329 4.79 22.59 -14.77
C ALA A 329 4.41 21.09 -14.86
N ARG A 330 5.39 20.23 -14.54
CA ARG A 330 5.21 18.78 -14.43
C ARG A 330 6.11 18.19 -13.35
N LEU A 331 5.71 17.05 -12.79
CA LEU A 331 6.38 16.41 -11.67
C LEU A 331 6.14 14.90 -11.74
N SER A 332 7.20 14.11 -11.57
CA SER A 332 7.12 12.65 -11.43
C SER A 332 7.63 12.24 -10.06
N CYS A 333 7.05 11.20 -9.48
CA CYS A 333 7.51 10.63 -8.22
C CYS A 333 7.41 9.11 -8.29
N SER A 334 8.56 8.44 -8.26
CA SER A 334 8.66 7.01 -8.00
C SER A 334 9.03 6.80 -6.54
N ASN A 335 10.01 5.97 -6.21
CA ASN A 335 10.35 5.57 -4.84
C ASN A 335 11.75 6.07 -4.43
N HIS A 336 12.08 7.33 -4.72
CA HIS A 336 13.33 7.97 -4.33
C HIS A 336 13.13 9.46 -4.07
N TYR A 337 14.05 10.06 -3.31
CA TYR A 337 14.06 11.49 -3.03
C TYR A 337 14.63 12.34 -4.18
N GLN A 338 14.21 13.58 -4.28
CA GLN A 338 14.55 14.54 -5.33
C GLN A 338 14.99 15.89 -4.76
N SER A 339 14.67 16.20 -3.50
CA SER A 339 15.06 17.46 -2.87
C SER A 339 16.55 17.47 -2.50
N ALA A 340 17.13 18.66 -2.48
CA ALA A 340 18.52 18.87 -2.07
C ALA A 340 18.81 18.39 -0.63
N ALA A 341 17.77 18.29 0.22
CA ALA A 341 17.91 17.82 1.61
C ALA A 341 18.40 16.36 1.70
N PHE A 342 18.11 15.54 0.68
CA PHE A 342 18.47 14.12 0.63
C PHE A 342 19.57 13.80 -0.38
N ALA A 343 20.14 14.81 -1.06
CA ALA A 343 21.12 14.61 -2.14
C ALA A 343 22.40 13.86 -1.72
N HIS A 344 22.71 13.85 -0.41
CA HIS A 344 23.87 13.16 0.17
C HIS A 344 23.48 12.03 1.13
N ASP A 345 22.20 11.66 1.20
CA ASP A 345 21.76 10.53 2.03
C ASP A 345 22.23 9.20 1.43
N GLU A 346 22.92 8.38 2.22
CA GLU A 346 23.54 7.13 1.73
C GLU A 346 22.50 6.13 1.23
N LYS A 347 21.37 5.95 1.95
CA LYS A 347 20.32 5.01 1.57
C LYS A 347 19.60 5.46 0.31
N HIS A 348 19.42 6.77 0.16
CA HIS A 348 18.92 7.37 -1.06
C HIS A 348 19.85 7.06 -2.26
N LEU A 349 21.16 7.29 -2.12
CA LEU A 349 22.14 7.04 -3.18
C LEU A 349 22.24 5.55 -3.55
N GLU A 350 22.22 4.65 -2.55
CA GLU A 350 22.15 3.19 -2.77
C GLU A 350 20.91 2.82 -3.60
N ASN A 351 19.74 3.34 -3.22
CA ASN A 351 18.47 3.08 -3.89
C ASN A 351 18.46 3.63 -5.32
N MET A 352 19.03 4.82 -5.54
CA MET A 352 19.21 5.40 -6.88
C MET A 352 20.13 4.57 -7.77
N ALA A 353 21.14 3.91 -7.20
CA ALA A 353 22.06 3.08 -7.98
C ALA A 353 21.55 1.66 -8.22
N GLY A 354 20.68 1.14 -7.34
CA GLY A 354 20.38 -0.29 -7.27
C GLY A 354 18.95 -0.71 -7.61
N SER A 355 17.97 0.20 -7.58
CA SER A 355 16.54 -0.13 -7.70
C SER A 355 15.95 0.16 -9.08
N ASP A 356 14.69 -0.23 -9.28
CA ASP A 356 13.85 0.10 -10.45
C ASP A 356 13.31 1.54 -10.43
N SER A 357 13.43 2.24 -9.30
CA SER A 357 12.84 3.56 -9.05
C SER A 357 13.29 4.65 -10.05
N PRO A 358 14.59 4.80 -10.38
CA PRO A 358 15.04 5.75 -11.40
C PRO A 358 14.53 5.41 -12.81
N TYR A 359 14.43 4.11 -13.14
CA TYR A 359 13.96 3.66 -14.44
C TYR A 359 12.48 4.02 -14.63
N ARG A 360 11.63 3.73 -13.64
CA ARG A 360 10.21 4.12 -13.66
C ARG A 360 10.04 5.64 -13.73
N PHE A 361 10.86 6.39 -13.01
CA PHE A 361 10.86 7.85 -13.09
C PHE A 361 11.17 8.35 -14.50
N ALA A 362 12.22 7.81 -15.14
CA ALA A 362 12.55 8.14 -16.52
C ALA A 362 11.42 7.76 -17.49
N ARG A 363 10.81 6.58 -17.32
CA ARG A 363 9.67 6.14 -18.14
C ARG A 363 8.44 7.04 -17.95
N MET A 364 8.15 7.46 -16.72
CA MET A 364 7.05 8.38 -16.43
C MET A 364 7.27 9.76 -17.07
N ASN A 365 8.51 10.26 -17.11
CA ASN A 365 8.83 11.50 -17.81
C ASN A 365 8.69 11.36 -19.33
N GLU A 366 9.20 10.26 -19.91
CA GLU A 366 9.05 9.95 -21.33
C GLU A 366 7.57 9.88 -21.74
N LEU A 367 6.75 9.20 -20.95
CA LEU A 367 5.30 9.13 -21.20
C LEU A 367 4.66 10.52 -21.14
N GLN A 368 4.94 11.33 -20.13
CA GLN A 368 4.42 12.71 -20.10
C GLN A 368 4.86 13.56 -21.30
N ASP A 369 6.09 13.37 -21.80
CA ASP A 369 6.59 14.10 -22.97
C ASP A 369 5.91 13.66 -24.28
N GLN A 370 5.39 12.43 -24.34
CA GLN A 370 4.65 11.92 -25.50
C GLN A 370 3.21 12.44 -25.59
N HIS A 371 2.68 13.04 -24.52
CA HIS A 371 1.32 13.56 -24.45
C HIS A 371 1.33 15.10 -24.23
N PRO A 372 1.56 15.91 -25.29
CA PRO A 372 1.48 17.36 -25.18
C PRO A 372 0.03 17.78 -24.88
N GLY A 373 -0.23 18.27 -23.66
CA GLY A 373 -1.58 18.59 -23.20
C GLY A 373 -2.32 17.36 -22.67
N ILE A 374 -1.81 16.79 -21.57
CA ILE A 374 -2.37 15.59 -20.92
C ILE A 374 -3.85 15.82 -20.57
N SER A 375 -4.71 14.98 -21.15
CA SER A 375 -6.12 14.85 -20.76
C SER A 375 -6.30 13.78 -19.68
N VAL A 376 -7.52 13.65 -19.16
CA VAL A 376 -7.87 12.57 -18.21
C VAL A 376 -7.71 11.17 -18.84
N GLN A 377 -7.98 11.03 -20.14
CA GLN A 377 -7.76 9.76 -20.85
C GLN A 377 -6.26 9.47 -21.01
N ASP A 378 -5.45 10.47 -21.39
CA ASP A 378 -4.00 10.31 -21.48
C ASP A 378 -3.40 9.91 -20.11
N ALA A 379 -3.87 10.52 -19.02
CA ALA A 379 -3.45 10.15 -17.67
C ALA A 379 -3.75 8.67 -17.36
N ALA A 380 -4.91 8.15 -17.77
CA ALA A 380 -5.23 6.74 -17.62
C ALA A 380 -4.31 5.84 -18.45
N ASP A 381 -3.99 6.24 -19.69
CA ASP A 381 -3.12 5.48 -20.59
C ASP A 381 -1.67 5.44 -20.10
N ILE A 382 -1.15 6.57 -19.59
CA ILE A 382 0.14 6.66 -18.91
C ILE A 382 0.19 5.69 -17.72
N LEU A 383 -0.83 5.72 -16.85
CA LEU A 383 -0.90 4.83 -15.68
C LEU A 383 -1.07 3.37 -16.06
N ARG A 384 -1.65 3.05 -17.22
CA ARG A 384 -1.85 1.69 -17.73
C ARG A 384 -0.65 1.16 -18.52
N ASN A 385 0.39 1.97 -18.75
CA ASN A 385 1.53 1.59 -19.58
C ASN A 385 2.39 0.48 -18.90
N LYS A 386 2.60 -0.61 -19.64
CA LYS A 386 3.29 -1.83 -19.19
C LYS A 386 4.69 -2.00 -19.80
N GLU A 387 5.12 -1.04 -20.61
CA GLU A 387 6.35 -1.11 -21.38
C GLU A 387 7.50 -0.42 -20.62
N GLY A 388 8.73 -0.74 -21.02
CA GLY A 388 9.94 -0.07 -20.56
C GLY A 388 10.23 1.22 -21.33
N LEU A 389 11.39 1.82 -21.03
CA LEU A 389 11.92 2.97 -21.76
C LEU A 389 11.92 2.73 -23.26
N PHE A 390 11.61 3.76 -24.03
CA PHE A 390 11.51 3.71 -25.50
C PHE A 390 10.51 2.67 -26.00
N ASN A 391 9.47 2.39 -25.20
CA ASN A 391 8.45 1.38 -25.46
C ASN A 391 9.00 -0.05 -25.59
N ALA A 392 10.13 -0.34 -24.92
CA ALA A 392 10.72 -1.68 -24.93
C ALA A 392 9.78 -2.72 -24.27
N ASP A 393 9.63 -3.88 -24.88
CA ASP A 393 8.97 -5.03 -24.24
C ASP A 393 9.92 -5.67 -23.22
N ILE A 394 9.75 -5.27 -21.96
CA ILE A 394 10.51 -5.75 -20.80
C ILE A 394 9.81 -6.91 -20.08
N GLY A 395 8.73 -7.44 -20.67
CA GLY A 395 7.88 -8.47 -20.09
C GLY A 395 6.85 -7.96 -19.08
N LEU A 396 5.70 -8.63 -19.04
CA LEU A 396 4.61 -8.25 -18.15
C LEU A 396 4.93 -8.58 -16.69
N GLY A 397 4.69 -7.64 -15.79
CA GLY A 397 5.04 -7.78 -14.37
C GLY A 397 6.46 -7.35 -14.03
N ASN A 398 7.20 -6.76 -14.97
CA ASN A 398 8.51 -6.18 -14.68
C ASN A 398 8.38 -4.93 -13.81
N GLN A 399 9.13 -4.88 -12.71
CA GLN A 399 9.08 -3.78 -11.74
C GLN A 399 9.54 -2.43 -12.33
N LYS A 400 10.22 -2.44 -13.47
CA LYS A 400 10.61 -1.24 -14.21
C LYS A 400 9.48 -0.58 -15.01
N SER A 401 8.32 -1.25 -15.16
CA SER A 401 7.14 -0.68 -15.81
C SER A 401 6.33 0.22 -14.85
N VAL A 402 5.59 1.19 -15.41
CA VAL A 402 4.64 2.03 -14.62
C VAL A 402 3.47 1.20 -14.12
N ASN A 403 2.99 0.24 -14.93
CA ASN A 403 1.98 -0.73 -14.58
C ASN A 403 2.57 -2.15 -14.50
N GLN A 404 2.93 -2.54 -13.29
CA GLN A 404 3.47 -3.87 -13.01
C GLN A 404 2.39 -4.96 -12.93
N LEU A 405 1.11 -4.62 -13.15
CA LEU A 405 -0.02 -5.54 -12.99
C LEU A 405 -0.13 -6.16 -11.58
N ILE A 406 0.16 -5.33 -10.57
CA ILE A 406 -0.05 -5.63 -9.14
C ILE A 406 -0.76 -4.48 -8.40
N CYS A 407 -1.19 -3.46 -9.15
CA CYS A 407 -1.76 -2.23 -8.61
C CYS A 407 -2.98 -2.53 -7.75
N HIS A 408 -2.95 -2.15 -6.47
CA HIS A 408 -4.12 -2.22 -5.60
C HIS A 408 -5.17 -1.25 -6.12
N HIS A 409 -4.81 0.02 -6.29
CA HIS A 409 -5.70 1.03 -6.86
C HIS A 409 -4.91 2.07 -7.63
N SER A 410 -5.54 2.63 -8.65
CA SER A 410 -5.06 3.78 -9.38
C SER A 410 -6.06 4.91 -9.29
N VAL A 411 -5.54 6.14 -9.19
CA VAL A 411 -6.35 7.36 -9.10
C VAL A 411 -5.88 8.40 -10.10
N ILE A 412 -6.83 9.14 -10.65
CA ILE A 412 -6.60 10.39 -11.37
C ILE A 412 -7.40 11.48 -10.66
N MET A 413 -6.79 12.61 -10.34
CA MET A 413 -7.42 13.69 -9.59
C MET A 413 -7.24 15.00 -10.34
N LYS A 414 -8.33 15.78 -10.45
CA LYS A 414 -8.33 17.16 -10.93
C LYS A 414 -8.68 18.09 -9.77
N PRO A 415 -7.66 18.64 -9.08
CA PRO A 415 -7.80 19.52 -7.91
C PRO A 415 -8.82 20.67 -8.08
N GLN A 416 -8.70 21.46 -9.15
CA GLN A 416 -9.56 22.65 -9.35
C GLN A 416 -11.04 22.27 -9.56
N GLU A 417 -11.31 21.15 -10.21
CA GLU A 417 -12.67 20.66 -10.46
C GLU A 417 -13.25 19.89 -9.28
N ARG A 418 -12.39 19.48 -8.35
CA ARG A 418 -12.67 18.51 -7.28
C ARG A 418 -13.26 17.21 -7.84
N THR A 419 -12.68 16.73 -8.93
CA THR A 419 -13.10 15.48 -9.58
C THR A 419 -12.02 14.42 -9.45
N VAL A 420 -12.43 13.19 -9.16
CA VAL A 420 -11.52 12.04 -8.96
C VAL A 420 -12.02 10.85 -9.75
N TRP A 421 -11.12 10.16 -10.42
CA TRP A 421 -11.36 8.88 -11.06
C TRP A 421 -10.61 7.78 -10.31
N VAL A 422 -11.31 6.69 -9.98
CA VAL A 422 -10.72 5.54 -9.28
C VAL A 422 -10.84 4.29 -10.14
N SER A 423 -9.74 3.58 -10.35
CA SER A 423 -9.72 2.39 -11.19
C SER A 423 -10.43 1.19 -10.54
N ALA A 424 -11.43 0.66 -11.22
CA ALA A 424 -12.07 -0.61 -10.89
C ALA A 424 -11.13 -1.81 -11.15
N PRO A 425 -11.36 -2.96 -10.48
CA PRO A 425 -10.64 -4.20 -10.78
C PRO A 425 -10.80 -4.67 -12.23
N PRO A 426 -9.88 -5.52 -12.74
CA PRO A 426 -8.65 -5.95 -12.09
C PRO A 426 -7.53 -4.90 -12.21
N TYR A 427 -6.65 -4.84 -11.20
CA TYR A 427 -5.56 -3.86 -11.11
C TYR A 427 -6.05 -2.41 -11.31
N ASN A 428 -5.48 -1.71 -12.30
CA ASN A 428 -5.90 -0.42 -12.84
C ASN A 428 -6.46 -0.51 -14.28
N LEU A 429 -6.78 -1.72 -14.73
CA LEU A 429 -7.23 -1.97 -16.11
C LEU A 429 -8.76 -1.86 -16.25
N GLY A 430 -9.52 -1.95 -15.17
CA GLY A 430 -10.97 -1.76 -15.21
C GLY A 430 -11.38 -0.31 -15.51
N THR A 431 -12.69 -0.06 -15.51
CA THR A 431 -13.27 1.28 -15.65
C THR A 431 -12.68 2.23 -14.62
N TYR A 432 -12.32 3.45 -15.03
CA TYR A 432 -12.06 4.53 -14.07
C TYR A 432 -13.39 5.19 -13.70
N VAL A 433 -13.81 5.01 -12.46
CA VAL A 433 -15.10 5.50 -11.95
C VAL A 433 -14.94 6.91 -11.41
N CYS A 434 -15.71 7.86 -11.95
CA CYS A 434 -15.60 9.29 -11.69
C CYS A 434 -16.49 9.76 -10.54
N TYR A 435 -15.95 10.55 -9.61
CA TYR A 435 -16.67 11.17 -8.50
C TYR A 435 -16.42 12.68 -8.49
N ASP A 436 -17.48 13.47 -8.29
CA ASP A 436 -17.40 14.91 -8.08
C ASP A 436 -17.57 15.23 -6.59
N LEU A 437 -16.50 15.66 -5.93
CA LEU A 437 -16.52 15.92 -4.49
C LEU A 437 -17.42 17.10 -4.11
N ARG A 438 -17.78 17.99 -5.04
CA ARG A 438 -18.69 19.11 -4.77
C ARG A 438 -20.11 18.63 -4.50
N THR A 439 -20.48 17.46 -5.02
CA THR A 439 -21.85 16.93 -4.91
C THR A 439 -21.94 15.63 -4.13
N VAL A 440 -20.88 14.80 -4.14
CA VAL A 440 -20.92 13.44 -3.58
C VAL A 440 -21.25 13.42 -2.09
N PHE A 441 -20.68 14.32 -1.28
CA PHE A 441 -20.89 14.34 0.16
C PHE A 441 -22.36 14.58 0.53
N ASP A 442 -23.04 15.47 -0.19
CA ASP A 442 -24.45 15.80 0.10
C ASP A 442 -25.38 14.72 -0.47
N ARG A 443 -25.06 14.18 -1.64
CA ARG A 443 -25.80 13.05 -2.23
C ARG A 443 -25.75 11.80 -1.35
N MET A 444 -24.58 11.45 -0.81
CA MET A 444 -24.42 10.29 0.06
C MET A 444 -25.08 10.49 1.42
N ALA A 445 -24.95 11.67 2.03
CA ALA A 445 -25.64 11.97 3.29
C ALA A 445 -27.17 11.87 3.19
N ALA A 446 -27.74 12.23 2.03
CA ALA A 446 -29.18 12.15 1.77
C ALA A 446 -29.66 10.73 1.37
N ALA A 447 -28.76 9.81 1.04
CA ALA A 447 -29.10 8.53 0.43
C ALA A 447 -29.89 7.61 1.38
N GLN A 448 -31.09 7.20 0.99
CA GLN A 448 -31.93 6.25 1.75
C GLN A 448 -31.90 4.83 1.18
N ALA A 449 -31.42 4.67 -0.05
CA ALA A 449 -31.37 3.44 -0.82
C ALA A 449 -30.11 3.44 -1.71
N PRO A 450 -29.77 2.30 -2.34
CA PRO A 450 -28.67 2.26 -3.30
C PRO A 450 -28.82 3.33 -4.39
N SER A 451 -27.74 4.03 -4.71
CA SER A 451 -27.72 5.10 -5.71
C SER A 451 -26.37 5.15 -6.44
N ASP A 452 -26.35 5.79 -7.62
CA ASP A 452 -25.11 6.06 -8.35
C ASP A 452 -24.46 7.33 -7.81
N PHE A 453 -23.46 7.22 -6.93
CA PHE A 453 -22.74 8.40 -6.42
C PHE A 453 -21.65 8.91 -7.39
N PHE A 454 -21.34 8.13 -8.41
CA PHE A 454 -20.40 8.43 -9.48
C PHE A 454 -21.08 9.09 -10.69
N SER A 455 -20.28 9.61 -11.62
CA SER A 455 -20.71 10.14 -12.92
C SER A 455 -20.45 9.12 -14.03
N ARG A 456 -21.52 8.49 -14.54
CA ARG A 456 -21.43 7.52 -15.65
C ARG A 456 -20.83 8.12 -16.92
N GLU A 457 -21.20 9.37 -17.22
CA GLU A 457 -20.76 10.07 -18.43
C GLU A 457 -19.26 10.35 -18.44
N LEU A 458 -18.68 10.64 -17.27
CA LEU A 458 -17.25 10.96 -17.13
C LEU A 458 -16.39 9.72 -16.85
N ASN A 459 -16.97 8.53 -16.73
CA ASN A 459 -16.19 7.31 -16.54
C ASN A 459 -15.30 7.03 -17.77
N LEU A 460 -14.07 6.57 -17.54
CA LEU A 460 -13.22 6.08 -18.63
C LEU A 460 -13.40 4.58 -18.78
N ALA A 461 -13.45 4.13 -20.04
CA ALA A 461 -13.62 2.73 -20.36
C ALA A 461 -12.48 1.84 -19.80
N PRO A 462 -12.74 0.53 -19.60
CA PRO A 462 -11.70 -0.44 -19.31
C PRO A 462 -10.60 -0.45 -20.39
N ASP A 463 -9.38 -0.78 -19.99
CA ASP A 463 -8.23 -0.95 -20.88
C ASP A 463 -8.52 -2.08 -21.91
N PRO A 464 -8.43 -1.83 -23.22
CA PRO A 464 -8.61 -2.84 -24.25
C PRO A 464 -7.72 -4.08 -24.07
N PHE A 465 -6.57 -3.94 -23.40
CA PHE A 465 -5.65 -5.02 -23.06
C PHE A 465 -6.36 -6.20 -22.37
N LEU A 466 -7.38 -5.95 -21.53
CA LEU A 466 -8.15 -6.98 -20.83
C LEU A 466 -8.76 -8.03 -21.76
N TYR A 467 -9.08 -7.64 -23.00
CA TYR A 467 -9.75 -8.50 -23.95
C TYR A 467 -8.77 -9.24 -24.88
N THR A 468 -7.46 -9.00 -24.72
CA THR A 468 -6.43 -9.59 -25.57
C THR A 468 -6.08 -11.03 -25.20
N LYS A 469 -5.52 -11.77 -26.15
CA LYS A 469 -4.91 -13.09 -25.87
C LYS A 469 -3.70 -12.97 -24.93
N THR A 470 -2.97 -11.86 -25.01
CA THR A 470 -1.80 -11.59 -24.16
C THR A 470 -2.19 -11.51 -22.69
N TYR A 471 -3.25 -10.78 -22.35
CA TYR A 471 -3.75 -10.72 -20.97
C TYR A 471 -4.17 -12.11 -20.45
N ARG A 472 -4.92 -12.88 -21.25
CA ARG A 472 -5.32 -14.25 -20.86
C ARG A 472 -4.10 -15.16 -20.61
N ARG A 473 -3.06 -15.05 -21.44
CA ARG A 473 -1.79 -15.78 -21.26
C ARG A 473 -1.05 -15.33 -20.01
N PHE A 474 -1.03 -14.04 -19.72
CA PHE A 474 -0.44 -13.51 -18.50
C PHE A 474 -1.14 -14.03 -17.24
N GLU A 475 -2.47 -14.07 -17.21
CA GLU A 475 -3.21 -14.63 -16.07
C GLU A 475 -2.94 -16.14 -15.90
N LEU A 476 -2.87 -16.90 -16.99
CA LEU A 476 -2.44 -18.31 -16.93
C LEU A 476 -1.00 -18.44 -16.42
N PHE A 477 -0.08 -17.58 -16.88
CA PHE A 477 1.29 -17.54 -16.40
C PHE A 477 1.35 -17.29 -14.89
N ARG A 478 0.56 -16.33 -14.36
CA ARG A 478 0.45 -16.08 -12.91
C ARG A 478 -0.01 -17.30 -12.13
N GLN A 479 -0.98 -18.06 -12.66
CA GLN A 479 -1.45 -19.31 -12.05
C GLN A 479 -0.39 -20.43 -12.08
N MET A 480 0.48 -20.44 -13.09
CA MET A 480 1.56 -21.43 -13.22
C MET A 480 2.76 -21.13 -12.31
N LYS A 481 3.05 -19.86 -11.98
CA LYS A 481 4.17 -19.48 -11.08
C LYS A 481 4.22 -20.26 -9.75
N PRO A 482 3.14 -20.32 -8.93
CA PRO A 482 3.18 -21.07 -7.68
C PRO A 482 3.38 -22.57 -7.88
N LEU A 483 2.91 -23.13 -8.99
CA LEU A 483 3.15 -24.54 -9.35
C LEU A 483 4.63 -24.78 -9.66
N LEU A 484 5.25 -23.92 -10.48
CA LEU A 484 6.68 -24.02 -10.77
C LEU A 484 7.53 -23.90 -9.49
N LEU A 485 7.18 -22.98 -8.59
CA LEU A 485 7.85 -22.85 -7.29
C LEU A 485 7.69 -24.11 -6.43
N TYR A 486 6.50 -24.72 -6.44
CA TYR A 486 6.26 -26.00 -5.75
C TYR A 486 7.17 -27.10 -6.30
N PHE A 487 7.18 -27.33 -7.61
CA PHE A 487 8.03 -28.35 -8.24
C PHE A 487 9.53 -28.10 -8.07
N THR A 488 9.94 -26.83 -7.96
CA THR A 488 11.33 -26.45 -7.65
C THR A 488 11.72 -26.88 -6.23
N LYS A 489 10.82 -26.76 -5.26
CA LYS A 489 11.07 -27.15 -3.85
C LYS A 489 10.90 -28.65 -3.58
N HIS A 490 10.26 -29.36 -4.49
CA HIS A 490 9.92 -30.78 -4.37
C HIS A 490 10.42 -31.54 -5.61
N PRO A 491 11.74 -31.69 -5.78
CA PRO A 491 12.28 -32.41 -6.94
C PRO A 491 11.93 -33.91 -6.96
N ASP A 492 11.57 -34.45 -5.80
CA ASP A 492 11.20 -35.85 -5.57
C ASP A 492 9.78 -36.23 -6.04
N VAL A 493 8.90 -35.24 -6.31
CA VAL A 493 7.54 -35.52 -6.79
C VAL A 493 7.48 -35.73 -8.30
N ALA A 494 6.38 -36.32 -8.79
CA ALA A 494 6.13 -36.45 -10.23
C ALA A 494 6.09 -35.05 -10.90
N GLN A 495 6.98 -34.84 -11.86
CA GLN A 495 7.17 -33.55 -12.51
C GLN A 495 6.15 -33.33 -13.66
N PRO A 496 5.80 -32.07 -13.99
CA PRO A 496 4.95 -31.75 -15.12
C PRO A 496 5.52 -32.24 -16.46
N VAL A 497 4.63 -32.45 -17.43
CA VAL A 497 5.02 -32.72 -18.82
C VAL A 497 5.71 -31.51 -19.47
N ALA A 498 6.54 -31.75 -20.49
CA ALA A 498 7.36 -30.72 -21.16
C ALA A 498 6.56 -29.47 -21.60
N THR A 499 5.32 -29.67 -22.07
CA THR A 499 4.45 -28.58 -22.54
C THR A 499 4.08 -27.57 -21.44
N PHE A 500 4.22 -27.92 -20.16
CA PHE A 500 4.09 -26.97 -19.05
C PHE A 500 5.17 -25.90 -19.12
N PHE A 501 6.44 -26.30 -19.25
CA PHE A 501 7.59 -25.39 -19.27
C PHE A 501 7.62 -24.54 -20.54
N GLU A 502 7.30 -25.15 -21.69
CA GLU A 502 7.18 -24.44 -22.97
C GLU A 502 6.11 -23.33 -22.89
N LYS A 503 4.95 -23.62 -22.31
CA LYS A 503 3.88 -22.61 -22.10
C LYS A 503 4.30 -21.56 -21.09
N PHE A 504 4.94 -21.95 -19.99
CA PHE A 504 5.40 -21.02 -18.97
C PHE A 504 6.34 -19.97 -19.57
N GLU A 505 7.33 -20.42 -20.34
CA GLU A 505 8.26 -19.54 -21.04
C GLU A 505 7.54 -18.69 -22.11
N ALA A 506 6.71 -19.31 -22.95
CA ALA A 506 6.06 -18.65 -24.08
C ALA A 506 4.99 -17.62 -23.67
N TYR A 507 4.42 -17.72 -22.47
CA TYR A 507 3.40 -16.78 -22.01
C TYR A 507 3.98 -15.47 -21.48
N ASN A 508 5.24 -15.45 -21.05
CA ASN A 508 5.92 -14.22 -20.64
C ASN A 508 7.43 -14.27 -20.94
N PRO A 509 7.83 -14.32 -22.23
CA PRO A 509 9.19 -14.67 -22.62
C PRO A 509 10.22 -13.56 -22.39
N ASN A 510 9.78 -12.30 -22.30
CA ASN A 510 10.66 -11.14 -22.14
C ASN A 510 10.81 -10.68 -20.69
N TRP A 511 10.07 -11.29 -19.76
CA TRP A 511 10.25 -11.03 -18.34
C TRP A 511 11.44 -11.85 -17.83
N TYR A 512 12.51 -11.19 -17.38
CA TYR A 512 13.73 -11.85 -16.92
C TYR A 512 13.44 -12.93 -15.86
N HIS A 513 12.50 -12.67 -14.96
CA HIS A 513 12.19 -13.57 -13.85
C HIS A 513 11.54 -14.88 -14.31
N THR A 514 10.89 -14.92 -15.48
CA THR A 514 10.46 -16.18 -16.11
C THR A 514 11.64 -17.15 -16.24
N HIS A 515 12.78 -16.64 -16.71
CA HIS A 515 13.97 -17.44 -16.95
C HIS A 515 14.74 -17.72 -15.67
N VAL A 516 14.73 -16.81 -14.69
CA VAL A 516 15.27 -17.09 -13.35
C VAL A 516 14.52 -18.26 -12.71
N MET A 517 13.18 -18.25 -12.73
CA MET A 517 12.37 -19.33 -12.15
C MET A 517 12.59 -20.68 -12.86
N LEU A 518 12.72 -20.67 -14.19
CA LEU A 518 13.06 -21.88 -14.95
C LEU A 518 14.47 -22.38 -14.62
N GLY A 519 15.44 -21.46 -14.49
CA GLY A 519 16.81 -21.80 -14.07
C GLY A 519 16.84 -22.43 -12.69
N ASP A 520 16.13 -21.84 -11.72
CA ASP A 520 16.00 -22.36 -10.35
C ASP A 520 15.40 -23.77 -10.34
N TYR A 521 14.34 -23.96 -11.14
CA TYR A 521 13.73 -25.28 -11.32
C TYR A 521 14.73 -26.30 -11.89
N TYR A 522 15.39 -25.99 -13.00
CA TYR A 522 16.31 -26.92 -13.64
C TYR A 522 17.52 -27.25 -12.74
N ALA A 523 18.04 -26.26 -12.02
CA ALA A 523 19.12 -26.48 -11.05
C ALA A 523 18.67 -27.43 -9.93
N ALA A 524 17.46 -27.26 -9.38
CA ALA A 524 16.90 -28.16 -8.37
C ALA A 524 16.69 -29.59 -8.87
N GLN A 525 16.52 -29.78 -10.18
CA GLN A 525 16.40 -31.10 -10.84
C GLN A 525 17.76 -31.70 -11.25
N GLY A 526 18.89 -31.03 -10.95
CA GLY A 526 20.23 -31.44 -11.41
C GLY A 526 20.47 -31.26 -12.91
N ARG A 527 19.60 -30.52 -13.60
CA ARG A 527 19.66 -30.23 -15.05
C ARG A 527 20.48 -28.97 -15.30
N ASN A 528 21.77 -29.05 -15.01
CA ASN A 528 22.65 -27.89 -14.94
C ASN A 528 22.81 -27.16 -16.29
N ASP A 529 22.79 -27.87 -17.42
CA ASP A 529 22.91 -27.26 -18.74
C ASP A 529 21.71 -26.37 -19.09
N GLU A 530 20.49 -26.87 -18.83
CA GLU A 530 19.27 -26.09 -19.01
C GLU A 530 19.19 -24.93 -18.02
N ALA A 531 19.64 -25.13 -16.77
CA ALA A 531 19.71 -24.07 -15.78
C ALA A 531 20.64 -22.92 -16.23
N ARG A 532 21.86 -23.24 -16.67
CA ARG A 532 22.81 -22.26 -17.21
C ARG A 532 22.24 -21.51 -18.42
N LYS A 533 21.56 -22.22 -19.33
CA LYS A 533 20.91 -21.61 -20.49
C LYS A 533 19.82 -20.61 -20.07
N ALA A 534 19.00 -20.97 -19.08
CA ALA A 534 17.95 -20.11 -18.55
C ALA A 534 18.52 -18.88 -17.85
N TYR A 535 19.51 -19.02 -16.96
CA TYR A 535 20.13 -17.86 -16.30
C TYR A 535 20.82 -16.92 -17.29
N ARG A 536 21.56 -17.45 -18.28
CA ARG A 536 22.16 -16.63 -19.34
C ARG A 536 21.11 -15.90 -20.19
N LYS A 537 19.91 -16.48 -20.35
CA LYS A 537 18.79 -15.80 -21.02
C LYS A 537 18.23 -14.69 -20.14
N ALA A 538 18.04 -14.93 -18.84
CA ALA A 538 17.61 -13.91 -17.89
C ALA A 538 18.55 -12.68 -17.89
N LEU A 539 19.87 -12.91 -17.87
CA LEU A 539 20.90 -11.88 -17.86
C LEU A 539 20.99 -11.04 -19.15
N LYS A 540 20.32 -11.45 -20.22
CA LYS A 540 20.19 -10.68 -21.48
C LYS A 540 18.93 -9.82 -21.53
N LEU A 541 18.01 -10.00 -20.57
CA LEU A 541 16.75 -9.27 -20.49
C LEU A 541 16.86 -8.11 -19.49
N GLU A 542 15.86 -7.24 -19.48
CA GLU A 542 15.80 -6.10 -18.57
C GLU A 542 15.50 -6.55 -17.13
N ILE A 543 16.54 -6.67 -16.30
CA ILE A 543 16.43 -7.06 -14.89
C ILE A 543 16.06 -5.84 -14.04
N ALA A 544 15.10 -6.00 -13.13
CA ALA A 544 14.54 -4.89 -12.37
C ALA A 544 15.52 -4.17 -11.44
N SER A 545 16.44 -4.90 -10.79
CA SER A 545 17.37 -4.33 -9.82
C SER A 545 18.79 -4.88 -9.96
N LYS A 546 19.76 -4.13 -9.45
CA LYS A 546 21.17 -4.58 -9.38
C LYS A 546 21.30 -5.85 -8.55
N GLY A 547 20.64 -5.92 -7.40
CA GLY A 547 20.69 -7.10 -6.52
C GLY A 547 20.15 -8.37 -7.17
N GLU A 548 19.07 -8.27 -7.96
CA GLU A 548 18.56 -9.44 -8.69
C GLU A 548 19.47 -9.89 -9.83
N LYS A 549 20.17 -8.94 -10.47
CA LYS A 549 21.17 -9.24 -11.48
C LYS A 549 22.34 -10.00 -10.85
N GLU A 550 22.93 -9.45 -9.78
CA GLU A 550 24.05 -10.07 -9.05
C GLU A 550 23.66 -11.45 -8.49
N ALA A 551 22.44 -11.60 -7.95
CA ALA A 551 21.95 -12.88 -7.48
C ALA A 551 21.82 -13.91 -8.62
N THR A 552 21.43 -13.48 -9.82
CA THR A 552 21.34 -14.35 -11.00
C THR A 552 22.72 -14.71 -11.54
N GLU A 553 23.66 -13.77 -11.57
CA GLU A 553 25.06 -14.01 -11.94
C GLU A 553 25.71 -15.03 -11.00
N LYS A 554 25.53 -14.87 -9.69
CA LYS A 554 26.04 -15.81 -8.69
C LYS A 554 25.52 -17.24 -8.90
N LYS A 555 24.22 -17.40 -9.16
CA LYS A 555 23.62 -18.71 -9.47
C LYS A 555 24.22 -19.35 -10.72
N LEU A 556 24.54 -18.54 -11.74
CA LEU A 556 25.20 -19.02 -12.95
C LEU A 556 26.65 -19.45 -12.66
N GLU A 557 27.41 -18.64 -11.92
CA GLU A 557 28.80 -18.96 -11.54
C GLU A 557 28.89 -20.25 -10.72
N GLU A 558 27.95 -20.48 -9.79
CA GLU A 558 27.89 -21.69 -8.98
C GLU A 558 27.69 -22.97 -9.81
N LEU A 559 27.08 -22.88 -10.99
CA LEU A 559 26.90 -24.00 -11.92
C LEU A 559 28.04 -24.17 -12.93
N GLU A 560 28.94 -23.19 -13.03
CA GLU A 560 30.11 -23.23 -13.92
C GLU A 560 31.38 -23.72 -13.21
N ARG A 561 31.36 -23.77 -11.88
CA ARG A 561 32.38 -24.42 -11.04
C ARG A 561 32.12 -25.91 -10.94
#